data_AF-A0A5Y3W090-F1
#
_entry.id   AF-A0A5Y3W090-F1
#
_cell.length_a   1.000
_cell.length_b   1.000
_cell.length_c   1.000
_cell.angle_alpha   90.00
_cell.angle_beta   90.00
_cell.angle_gamma   90.00
#
_symmetry.space_group_name_H-M   'P 1'
#
loop_
_entity.id
_entity.type
_entity.pdbx_description
1 polymer ?
#
loop_
_entity_poly.entity_id
_entity_poly.type
_entity_poly.pdbx_seq_one_letter_code
_entity_poly.pdbx_strand_id
1 'polypeptide(L)' 'MSDTVKVIIQAEATVKFKKTVEMKKADYDKYLQICAECSFAREIEERIREIAFEYDFDDGSGDIDDIGMPDYIEFTLVE' A
#
# COMPACT_ATOMS: atom_id res chain seq x y z
N MET A 1 -19.31 -12.87 -7.98
CA MET A 1 -18.93 -11.50 -8.38
C MET A 1 -17.69 -11.18 -7.58
N SER A 2 -16.57 -10.91 -8.25
CA SER A 2 -15.35 -10.51 -7.55
C SER A 2 -15.41 -9.00 -7.44
N ASP A 3 -15.80 -8.48 -6.28
CA ASP A 3 -15.75 -7.05 -5.97
C ASP A 3 -14.28 -6.63 -5.84
N THR A 4 -13.64 -6.38 -6.98
CA THR A 4 -12.31 -5.76 -7.05
C THR A 4 -12.47 -4.26 -7.30
N VAL A 5 -11.58 -3.49 -6.70
CA VAL A 5 -11.47 -2.04 -6.82
C VAL A 5 -10.10 -1.71 -7.39
N LYS A 6 -10.02 -0.62 -8.16
CA LYS A 6 -8.73 -0.08 -8.59
C LYS A 6 -8.21 0.85 -7.51
N VAL A 7 -6.99 0.62 -7.08
CA VAL A 7 -6.35 1.40 -6.03
C VAL A 7 -4.98 1.82 -6.50
N ILE A 8 -4.64 3.10 -6.30
CA ILE A 8 -3.30 3.61 -6.41
C ILE A 8 -2.64 3.38 -5.06
N ILE A 9 -1.68 2.47 -5.03
CA ILE A 9 -0.75 2.34 -3.91
C ILE A 9 0.35 3.37 -4.17
N GLN A 10 0.53 4.28 -3.23
CA GLN A 10 1.62 5.24 -3.24
C GLN A 10 2.50 5.05 -2.02
N ALA A 11 3.80 5.16 -2.21
CA ALA A 11 4.77 5.12 -1.13
C ALA A 11 5.67 6.36 -1.21
N GLU A 12 5.83 7.04 -0.09
CA GLU A 12 6.70 8.20 0.05
C GLU A 12 7.93 7.82 0.88
N ALA A 13 9.10 7.91 0.24
CA ALA A 13 10.42 7.77 0.84
C ALA A 13 11.28 8.97 0.39
N THR A 14 12.58 8.77 0.14
CA THR A 14 13.44 9.73 -0.58
C THR A 14 12.91 10.05 -1.98
N VAL A 15 12.15 9.13 -2.60
CA VAL A 15 11.37 9.38 -3.82
C VAL A 15 9.91 8.97 -3.62
N LYS A 16 9.02 9.47 -4.49
CA LYS A 16 7.61 9.07 -4.51
C LYS A 16 7.40 7.97 -5.53
N PHE A 17 6.90 6.82 -5.10
CA PHE A 17 6.49 5.73 -5.99
C PHE A 17 4.98 5.61 -6.01
N LYS A 18 4.41 5.30 -7.17
CA LYS A 18 2.98 5.08 -7.35
C LYS A 18 2.73 3.94 -8.33
N LYS A 19 1.82 3.02 -7.97
CA LYS A 19 1.39 1.91 -8.82
C LYS A 19 -0.11 1.74 -8.68
N THR A 20 -0.81 1.67 -9.81
CA THR A 20 -2.23 1.33 -9.83
C THR A 20 -2.37 -0.17 -9.91
N VAL A 21 -3.07 -0.77 -8.96
CA VAL A 21 -3.32 -2.21 -8.87
C VAL A 21 -4.82 -2.47 -8.80
N GLU A 22 -5.23 -3.65 -9.28
CA GLU A 22 -6.57 -4.18 -9.02
C GLU A 22 -6.53 -4.99 -7.73
N MET A 23 -7.28 -4.50 -6.75
CA MET A 23 -7.27 -4.95 -5.37
C MET A 23 -8.64 -5.52 -4.99
N LYS A 24 -8.71 -6.52 -4.13
CA LYS A 24 -10.00 -6.98 -3.59
C LYS A 24 -10.56 -5.89 -2.66
N LYS A 25 -11.84 -5.55 -2.82
CA LYS A 25 -12.51 -4.58 -1.95
C LYS A 25 -12.38 -4.94 -0.47
N ALA A 26 -12.44 -6.23 -0.14
CA ALA A 26 -12.24 -6.71 1.23
C ALA A 26 -10.87 -6.37 1.82
N ASP A 27 -9.81 -6.37 1.00
CA ASP A 27 -8.48 -5.96 1.47
C ASP A 27 -8.38 -4.43 1.60
N TYR A 28 -9.15 -3.68 0.80
CA TYR A 28 -9.22 -2.22 0.91
C TYR A 28 -9.97 -1.80 2.17
N ASP A 29 -11.09 -2.45 2.49
CA ASP A 29 -11.79 -2.29 3.75
C ASP A 29 -10.87 -2.62 4.95
N LYS A 30 -10.06 -3.68 4.87
CA LYS A 30 -9.04 -3.98 5.90
C LYS A 30 -8.03 -2.85 6.04
N TYR A 31 -7.51 -2.30 4.93
CA TYR A 31 -6.61 -1.15 4.96
C TYR A 31 -7.26 0.05 5.68
N LEU A 32 -8.49 0.40 5.31
CA LEU A 32 -9.23 1.49 5.95
C LEU A 32 -9.45 1.24 7.45
N GLN A 33 -9.75 0.00 7.82
CA GLN A 33 -9.91 -0.39 9.21
C GLN A 33 -8.59 -0.26 9.98
N ILE A 34 -7.46 -0.68 9.41
CA ILE A 34 -6.13 -0.52 10.02
C ILE A 34 -5.81 0.96 10.24
N CYS A 35 -6.09 1.82 9.25
CA CYS A 35 -5.93 3.27 9.37
C CYS A 35 -6.85 3.89 10.43
N ALA A 36 -8.07 3.34 10.62
CA ALA A 36 -9.03 3.83 11.61
C ALA A 36 -8.72 3.35 13.04
N GLU A 37 -8.12 2.16 13.21
CA GLU A 37 -7.92 1.53 14.51
C GLU A 37 -6.69 1.99 15.29
N CYS A 38 -5.68 2.62 14.67
CA CYS A 38 -4.35 2.72 15.30
C CYS A 38 -3.80 4.15 15.52
N SER A 39 -3.35 4.40 16.75
CA SER A 39 -2.56 5.57 17.18
C SER A 39 -1.04 5.32 17.20
N PHE A 40 -0.58 4.10 16.88
CA PHE A 40 0.84 3.73 16.82
C PHE A 40 1.27 3.51 15.37
N ALA A 41 2.00 4.48 14.80
CA ALA A 41 2.34 4.52 13.38
C ALA A 41 3.10 3.26 12.89
N ARG A 42 4.01 2.72 13.71
CA ARG A 42 4.93 1.66 13.25
C ARG A 42 4.27 0.30 12.98
N GLU A 43 3.32 -0.12 13.80
CA GLU A 43 2.61 -1.40 13.60
C GLU A 43 1.61 -1.32 12.44
N ILE A 44 1.06 -0.12 12.19
CA ILE A 44 0.22 0.18 11.03
C ILE A 44 1.01 0.00 9.74
N GLU A 45 2.21 0.61 9.68
CA GLU A 45 3.05 0.58 8.49
C GLU A 45 3.44 -0.85 8.09
N GLU A 46 3.76 -1.71 9.05
CA GLU A 46 4.07 -3.13 8.77
C GLU A 46 2.87 -3.85 8.14
N ARG A 47 1.66 -3.67 8.69
CA ARG A 47 0.44 -4.32 8.16
C ARG A 47 0.02 -3.76 6.80
N ILE A 48 0.14 -2.45 6.60
CA ILE A 48 -0.13 -1.80 5.31
C ILE A 48 0.85 -2.30 4.24
N ARG A 49 2.13 -2.46 4.63
CA ARG A 49 3.16 -3.03 3.76
C ARG A 49 2.84 -4.46 3.37
N GLU A 50 2.42 -5.31 4.29
CA GLU A 50 1.99 -6.68 3.97
C GLU A 50 0.91 -6.70 2.89
N ILE A 51 -0.11 -5.83 3.00
CA ILE A 51 -1.16 -5.69 1.98
C ILE A 51 -0.54 -5.25 0.66
N ALA A 52 0.37 -4.27 0.66
CA ALA A 52 1.01 -3.78 -0.57
C ALA A 52 1.80 -4.90 -1.28
N PHE A 53 2.57 -5.68 -0.52
CA PHE A 53 3.36 -6.80 -1.03
C PHE A 53 2.49 -7.88 -1.68
N GLU A 54 1.29 -8.16 -1.15
CA GLU A 54 0.34 -9.09 -1.79
C GLU A 54 -0.08 -8.65 -3.22
N TYR A 55 -0.01 -7.34 -3.50
CA TYR A 55 -0.36 -6.74 -4.79
C TYR A 55 0.86 -6.40 -5.65
N ASP A 56 1.98 -7.10 -5.46
CA ASP A 56 3.21 -6.92 -6.23
C ASP A 56 3.79 -5.49 -6.06
N PHE A 57 3.49 -4.84 -4.94
CA PHE A 57 4.16 -3.61 -4.52
C PHE A 57 5.39 -3.99 -3.70
N ASP A 58 6.33 -4.67 -4.36
CA ASP A 58 7.61 -5.09 -3.81
C ASP A 58 8.71 -4.17 -4.36
N ASP A 59 9.62 -3.75 -3.48
CA ASP A 59 10.83 -2.96 -3.77
C ASP A 59 11.75 -3.65 -4.82
N GLY A 60 11.53 -4.93 -5.10
CA GLY A 60 12.28 -5.78 -6.01
C GLY A 60 11.99 -5.61 -7.50
N SER A 61 11.18 -4.65 -7.95
CA SER A 61 11.08 -4.31 -9.37
C SER A 61 12.28 -3.46 -9.83
N GLY A 62 13.47 -4.06 -9.84
CA GLY A 62 14.63 -3.81 -10.72
C GLY A 62 15.19 -2.40 -11.00
N ASP A 63 14.54 -1.32 -10.56
CA ASP A 63 14.82 0.07 -10.95
C ASP A 63 14.88 1.03 -9.75
N ILE A 64 14.66 0.52 -8.53
CA ILE A 64 14.74 1.28 -7.28
C ILE A 64 15.91 0.71 -6.47
N ASP A 65 17.12 1.01 -6.96
CA ASP A 65 18.35 0.79 -6.22
C ASP A 65 18.38 1.81 -5.07
N ASP A 66 18.30 1.33 -3.83
CA ASP A 66 18.66 2.08 -2.62
C ASP A 66 17.76 3.26 -2.22
N ILE A 67 16.44 3.11 -2.33
CA ILE A 67 15.51 4.07 -1.74
C ILE A 67 15.01 3.43 -0.46
N GLY A 68 15.64 3.79 0.67
CA GLY A 68 15.33 3.23 2.00
C GLY A 68 13.84 3.08 2.27
N MET A 69 13.49 2.14 3.17
CA MET A 69 12.10 1.76 3.47
C MET A 69 11.15 2.96 3.47
N PRO A 70 10.05 2.93 2.71
CA PRO A 70 9.13 4.06 2.66
C PRO A 70 8.55 4.35 4.04
N ASP A 71 8.69 5.60 4.47
CA ASP A 71 8.15 6.14 5.73
C ASP A 71 6.61 6.24 5.71
N TYR A 72 5.98 6.09 4.54
CA TYR A 72 4.54 6.17 4.41
C TYR A 72 4.02 5.43 3.17
N ILE A 73 3.00 4.58 3.34
CA ILE A 73 2.30 3.90 2.25
C ILE A 73 0.80 4.24 2.34
N GLU A 74 0.21 4.70 1.25
CA GLU A 74 -1.21 5.07 1.16
C GLU A 74 -1.91 4.39 -0.01
N PHE A 75 -3.18 4.04 0.20
CA PHE A 75 -4.03 3.37 -0.77
C PHE A 75 -5.20 4.28 -1.16
N THR A 76 -5.16 4.81 -2.38
CA THR A 76 -6.21 5.70 -2.91
C THR A 76 -7.09 4.99 -3.92
N LEU A 77 -8.42 4.97 -3.71
CA LEU A 77 -9.36 4.45 -4.70
C LEU A 77 -9.33 5.25 -6.01
N VAL A 78 -9.40 4.54 -7.12
CA VAL A 78 -9.61 5.12 -8.46
C VAL A 78 -11.03 4.80 -8.87
N GLU A 79 -11.88 5.84 -8.90
CA GLU A 79 -13.24 5.77 -9.46
C GLU A 79 -13.24 5.65 -10.99
#